data_AF-A0A956RPE3-F1
#
_entry.id   AF-A0A956RPE3-F1
#
_cell.length_a   1.000
_cell.length_b   1.000
_cell.length_c   1.000
_cell.angle_alpha   90.00
_cell.angle_beta   90.00
_cell.angle_gamma   90.00
#
_symmetry.space_group_name_H-M   'P 1'
#
loop_
_entity.id
_entity.type
_entity.pdbx_description
1 polymer ?
#
loop_
_entity_poly.entity_id
_entity_poly.type
_entity_poly.pdbx_seq_one_letter_code
_entity_poly.pdbx_strand_id
1 'polypeptide(L)'
;MTRTLSLPARPRDRVALAGTLLMAWLTLTPAGADDVPESGTIERAMQTLAQVERTPSDSLLEVARRELTDARFMDEILWLIKRQAEADTTDGAAQARLGYAYYKLKDWDRAIRLYERAERIGSTSETHAELLSSLYLRTGAYALAAERYATELRSVQVRAPLPGEADTQEAWETWHLPATLRRFVGVILEAREAGPADAMRPLETEVRRLLEEYASTPAQNAWAGELLRELDQR
;
A
#
# COMPACT_ATOMS: atom_id res chain seq x y z
N MET A 1 8.27 14.96 37.79
CA MET A 1 8.16 13.49 37.64
C MET A 1 7.27 13.21 36.45
N THR A 2 7.83 13.06 35.26
CA THR A 2 7.09 12.72 34.03
C THR A 2 6.82 11.22 34.03
N ARG A 3 5.60 10.83 34.41
CA ARG A 3 5.11 9.47 34.22
C ARG A 3 4.88 9.25 32.73
N THR A 4 5.75 8.49 32.08
CA THR A 4 5.50 7.92 30.76
C THR A 4 4.33 6.94 30.90
N LEU A 5 3.16 7.33 30.38
CA LEU A 5 2.01 6.44 30.24
C LEU A 5 2.36 5.40 29.16
N SER A 6 2.75 4.21 29.59
CA SER A 6 2.88 3.06 28.68
C SER A 6 1.49 2.63 28.25
N LEU A 7 1.24 2.60 26.94
CA LEU A 7 -0.03 2.14 26.39
C LEU A 7 -0.23 0.64 26.63
N PRO A 8 -1.48 0.20 26.81
CA PRO A 8 -1.77 -1.21 26.99
C PRO A 8 -1.53 -2.00 25.68
N ALA A 9 -0.94 -3.18 25.82
CA ALA A 9 -0.44 -3.99 24.71
C ALA A 9 -1.55 -4.64 23.86
N ARG A 10 -2.80 -4.68 24.34
CA ARG A 10 -3.90 -5.39 23.67
C ARG A 10 -4.77 -4.41 22.88
N PRO A 11 -5.19 -4.77 21.64
CA PRO A 11 -6.04 -3.92 20.80
C PRO A 11 -7.34 -3.46 21.49
N ARG A 12 -7.96 -4.34 22.28
CA ARG A 12 -9.18 -4.01 23.05
C ARG A 12 -8.99 -2.87 24.06
N ASP A 13 -7.80 -2.77 24.63
CA ASP A 13 -7.49 -1.77 25.63
C ASP A 13 -7.17 -0.41 24.97
N ARG A 14 -6.76 -0.42 23.69
CA ARG A 14 -6.55 0.78 22.87
C ARG A 14 -7.87 1.41 22.42
N VAL A 15 -8.86 0.60 22.04
CA VAL A 15 -10.25 1.05 21.81
C VAL A 15 -10.84 1.69 23.06
N ALA A 16 -10.65 1.04 24.22
CA ALA A 16 -11.10 1.56 25.48
C ALA A 16 -10.42 2.90 25.80
N LEU A 17 -9.12 3.02 25.53
CA LEU A 17 -8.34 4.24 25.70
C LEU A 17 -8.77 5.36 24.75
N ALA A 18 -9.02 5.05 23.48
CA ALA A 18 -9.54 6.01 22.50
C ALA A 18 -10.96 6.51 22.89
N GLY A 19 -11.82 5.60 23.36
CA GLY A 19 -13.13 5.93 23.93
C GLY A 19 -13.01 6.78 25.20
N THR A 20 -12.06 6.48 26.10
CA THR A 20 -11.84 7.31 27.30
C THR A 20 -11.24 8.67 26.96
N LEU A 21 -10.37 8.76 25.96
CA LEU A 21 -9.83 10.03 25.48
C LEU A 21 -10.91 10.87 24.79
N LEU A 22 -11.81 10.25 24.01
CA LEU A 22 -12.97 10.94 23.44
C LEU A 22 -13.91 11.45 24.53
N MET A 23 -14.21 10.64 25.55
CA MET A 23 -15.08 11.05 26.66
C MET A 23 -14.42 12.11 27.56
N ALA A 24 -13.13 11.98 27.85
CA ALA A 24 -12.35 13.01 28.56
C ALA A 24 -12.29 14.31 27.77
N TRP A 25 -12.24 14.25 26.44
CA TRP A 25 -12.21 15.44 25.60
C TRP A 25 -13.57 16.12 25.49
N LEU A 26 -14.65 15.36 25.25
CA LEU A 26 -16.04 15.85 25.29
C LEU A 26 -16.41 16.54 26.62
N THR A 27 -15.75 16.14 27.71
CA THR A 27 -15.97 16.73 29.04
C THR A 27 -15.02 17.89 29.36
N LEU A 28 -13.87 18.01 28.68
CA LEU A 28 -12.83 19.00 28.97
C LEU A 28 -12.71 20.11 27.92
N THR A 29 -13.35 20.01 26.76
CA THR A 29 -13.35 21.11 25.78
C THR A 29 -14.45 22.12 26.07
N PRO A 30 -14.14 23.43 26.11
CA PRO A 30 -15.18 24.45 26.05
C PRO A 30 -15.90 24.34 24.70
N ALA A 31 -17.21 24.55 24.71
CA ALA A 31 -18.03 24.62 23.50
C ALA A 31 -17.42 25.64 22.52
N GLY A 32 -16.91 25.18 21.37
CA GLY A 32 -16.26 26.03 20.36
C GLY A 32 -15.01 25.49 19.69
N ALA A 33 -14.69 24.19 19.77
CA ALA A 33 -13.71 23.60 18.86
C ALA A 33 -14.37 23.38 17.49
N ASP A 34 -14.22 24.34 16.58
CA ASP A 34 -14.94 24.41 15.30
C ASP A 34 -14.64 23.28 14.29
N ASP A 35 -13.72 22.35 14.61
CA ASP A 35 -13.26 21.25 13.75
C ASP A 35 -13.76 19.85 14.16
N VAL A 36 -14.76 19.77 15.07
CA VAL A 36 -15.28 18.49 15.56
C VAL A 36 -16.51 18.07 14.77
N PRO A 37 -16.50 16.89 14.14
CA PRO A 37 -17.69 16.37 13.47
C PRO A 37 -18.86 16.11 14.42
N GLU A 38 -20.08 16.10 13.91
CA GLU A 38 -21.28 15.87 14.71
C GLU A 38 -21.24 14.52 15.47
N SER A 39 -21.77 14.50 16.70
CA SER A 39 -21.66 13.36 17.64
C SER A 39 -22.19 12.03 17.09
N GLY A 40 -23.23 12.04 16.26
CA GLY A 40 -23.77 10.82 15.64
C GLY A 40 -22.89 10.26 14.52
N THR A 41 -22.10 11.13 13.88
CA THR A 41 -21.14 10.78 12.84
C THR A 41 -19.87 10.22 13.44
N ILE A 42 -19.43 10.77 14.58
CA ILE A 42 -18.31 10.22 15.38
C ILE A 42 -18.62 8.80 15.84
N GLU A 43 -19.84 8.53 16.33
CA GLU A 43 -20.19 7.21 16.85
C GLU A 43 -20.18 6.12 15.76
N ARG A 44 -20.68 6.44 14.56
CA ARG A 44 -20.55 5.53 13.40
C ARG A 44 -19.11 5.39 12.95
N ALA A 45 -18.36 6.48 12.86
CA ALA A 45 -16.97 6.44 12.44
C ALA A 45 -16.10 5.66 13.45
N MET A 46 -16.41 5.72 14.74
CA MET A 46 -15.80 4.88 15.78
C MET A 46 -16.20 3.41 15.67
N GLN A 47 -17.46 3.10 15.36
CA GLN A 47 -17.88 1.71 15.11
C GLN A 47 -17.13 1.13 13.90
N THR A 48 -16.96 1.92 12.84
CA THR A 48 -16.16 1.57 11.67
C THR A 48 -14.69 1.36 12.06
N LEU A 49 -14.07 2.28 12.80
CA LEU A 49 -12.68 2.14 13.28
C LEU A 49 -12.50 0.91 14.18
N ALA A 50 -13.46 0.61 15.04
CA ALA A 50 -13.41 -0.55 15.93
C ALA A 50 -13.59 -1.88 15.18
N GLN A 51 -14.26 -1.88 14.03
CA GLN A 51 -14.27 -3.03 13.11
C GLN A 51 -12.92 -3.18 12.40
N VAL A 52 -12.32 -2.05 11.99
CA VAL A 52 -10.97 -2.00 11.42
C VAL A 52 -9.99 -2.62 12.43
N GLU A 53 -9.91 -2.15 13.68
CA GLU A 53 -8.97 -2.69 14.68
C GLU A 53 -9.16 -4.16 15.06
N ARG A 54 -10.30 -4.78 14.75
CA ARG A 54 -10.58 -6.20 14.97
C ARG A 54 -10.19 -7.10 13.80
N THR A 55 -9.78 -6.52 12.68
CA THR A 55 -9.36 -7.28 11.50
C THR A 55 -7.83 -7.42 11.43
N PRO A 56 -7.28 -8.53 10.88
CA PRO A 56 -5.84 -8.70 10.71
C PRO A 56 -5.22 -7.59 9.84
N SER A 57 -3.93 -7.32 10.04
CA SER A 57 -3.18 -6.21 9.39
C SER A 57 -3.42 -6.07 7.88
N ASP A 58 -3.47 -7.18 7.15
CA ASP A 58 -3.67 -7.19 5.70
C ASP A 58 -5.10 -6.80 5.27
N SER A 59 -6.08 -6.94 6.17
CA SER A 59 -7.47 -6.53 5.96
C SER A 59 -7.73 -5.07 6.35
N LEU A 60 -6.82 -4.41 7.08
CA LEU A 60 -7.04 -3.04 7.59
C LEU A 60 -7.04 -1.98 6.49
N LEU A 61 -6.17 -2.16 5.50
CA LEU A 61 -6.13 -1.28 4.34
C LEU A 61 -7.37 -1.48 3.46
N GLU A 62 -7.91 -2.70 3.36
CA GLU A 62 -9.16 -2.94 2.64
C GLU A 62 -10.37 -2.34 3.30
N VAL A 63 -10.41 -2.36 4.63
CA VAL A 63 -11.47 -1.65 5.35
C VAL A 63 -11.28 -0.14 5.17
N ALA A 64 -10.07 0.40 5.34
CA ALA A 64 -9.81 1.81 5.07
C ALA A 64 -10.19 2.20 3.62
N ARG A 65 -9.91 1.34 2.64
CA ARG A 65 -10.29 1.53 1.24
C ARG A 65 -11.80 1.58 1.05
N ARG A 66 -12.54 0.62 1.62
CA ARG A 66 -13.99 0.58 1.50
C ARG A 66 -14.62 1.86 2.06
N GLU A 67 -14.14 2.30 3.20
CA GLU A 67 -14.76 3.38 3.97
C GLU A 67 -14.36 4.77 3.47
N LEU A 68 -13.09 4.99 3.10
CA LEU A 68 -12.62 6.25 2.49
C LEU A 68 -13.01 6.42 1.01
N THR A 69 -13.85 5.54 0.48
CA THR A 69 -14.46 5.73 -0.84
C THR A 69 -15.80 6.46 -0.74
N ASP A 70 -16.44 6.47 0.43
CA ASP A 70 -17.63 7.27 0.69
C ASP A 70 -17.22 8.68 1.15
N ALA A 71 -17.31 9.64 0.23
CA ALA A 71 -16.92 11.03 0.49
C ALA A 71 -17.69 11.68 1.66
N ARG A 72 -18.86 11.13 2.03
CA ARG A 72 -19.70 11.67 3.11
C ARG A 72 -19.09 11.52 4.50
N PHE A 73 -18.11 10.63 4.67
CA PHE A 73 -17.50 10.33 5.97
C PHE A 73 -15.99 10.53 5.96
N MET A 74 -15.44 11.09 4.88
CA MET A 74 -14.00 11.15 4.67
C MET A 74 -13.32 12.02 5.72
N ASP A 75 -13.93 13.16 6.08
CA ASP A 75 -13.37 14.10 7.04
C ASP A 75 -13.37 13.53 8.47
N GLU A 76 -14.44 12.83 8.85
CA GLU A 76 -14.58 12.19 10.16
C GLU A 76 -13.64 11.00 10.34
N ILE A 77 -13.54 10.16 9.31
CA ILE A 77 -12.62 9.02 9.29
C ILE A 77 -11.18 9.53 9.33
N LEU A 78 -10.86 10.56 8.54
CA LEU A 78 -9.53 11.17 8.56
C LEU A 78 -9.19 11.74 9.94
N TRP A 79 -10.14 12.43 10.58
CA TRP A 79 -9.96 12.97 11.92
C TRP A 79 -9.65 11.87 12.93
N LEU A 80 -10.41 10.77 12.92
CA LEU A 80 -10.18 9.63 13.81
C LEU A 80 -8.85 8.92 13.54
N ILE A 81 -8.54 8.63 12.28
CA ILE A 81 -7.28 7.97 11.89
C ILE A 81 -6.08 8.82 12.30
N LYS A 82 -6.17 10.15 12.12
CA LYS A 82 -5.12 11.09 12.55
C LYS A 82 -4.93 11.02 14.07
N ARG A 83 -6.01 11.06 14.85
CA ARG A 83 -5.95 10.96 16.31
C ARG A 83 -5.36 9.63 16.77
N GLN A 84 -5.72 8.54 16.12
CA GLN A 84 -5.15 7.22 16.41
C GLN A 84 -3.64 7.18 16.14
N ALA A 85 -3.21 7.67 14.97
CA ALA A 85 -1.81 7.70 14.57
C ALA A 85 -0.96 8.65 15.44
N GLU A 86 -1.56 9.71 15.99
CA GLU A 86 -0.93 10.61 16.96
C GLU A 86 -0.85 10.01 18.36
N ALA A 87 -1.88 9.26 18.78
CA ALA A 87 -1.95 8.63 20.09
C ALA A 87 -0.94 7.47 20.24
N ASP A 88 -0.77 6.65 19.20
CA ASP A 88 0.26 5.63 19.14
C ASP A 88 1.12 5.77 17.88
N THR A 89 2.23 6.47 18.05
CA THR A 89 3.17 6.72 16.96
C THR A 89 4.01 5.50 16.56
N THR A 90 3.83 4.39 17.29
CA THR A 90 4.43 3.07 17.06
C THR A 90 3.43 2.06 16.48
N ASP A 91 2.19 2.48 16.22
CA ASP A 91 1.20 1.67 15.51
C ASP A 91 1.39 1.86 14.00
N GLY A 92 2.18 0.96 13.38
CA GLY A 92 2.45 1.02 11.96
C GLY A 92 1.19 0.91 11.09
N ALA A 93 0.16 0.19 11.55
CA ALA A 93 -1.10 0.07 10.82
C ALA A 93 -1.93 1.37 10.89
N ALA A 94 -1.87 2.11 12.01
CA ALA A 94 -2.45 3.44 12.08
C ALA A 94 -1.72 4.42 11.15
N GLN A 95 -0.38 4.37 11.08
CA GLN A 95 0.40 5.17 10.14
C GLN A 95 0.03 4.85 8.68
N ALA A 96 -0.09 3.57 8.33
CA ALA A 96 -0.43 3.15 6.97
C ALA A 96 -1.86 3.55 6.56
N ARG A 97 -2.84 3.45 7.47
CA ARG A 97 -4.20 3.95 7.25
C ARG A 97 -4.23 5.46 7.04
N LEU A 98 -3.43 6.21 7.80
CA LEU A 98 -3.30 7.65 7.58
C LEU A 98 -2.64 7.95 6.23
N GLY A 99 -1.62 7.17 5.84
CA GLY A 99 -0.98 7.25 4.52
C GLY A 99 -1.99 7.04 3.39
N TYR A 100 -2.86 6.05 3.54
CA TYR A 100 -3.94 5.78 2.57
C TYR A 100 -4.96 6.92 2.49
N ALA A 101 -5.31 7.53 3.63
CA ALA A 101 -6.21 8.68 3.64
C ALA A 101 -5.60 9.88 2.87
N TYR A 102 -4.31 10.17 3.09
CA TYR A 102 -3.60 11.21 2.32
C TYR A 102 -3.45 10.84 0.84
N TYR A 103 -3.27 9.57 0.50
CA TYR A 103 -3.33 9.08 -0.88
C TYR A 103 -4.69 9.42 -1.52
N LYS A 104 -5.81 9.19 -0.83
CA LYS A 104 -7.14 9.55 -1.36
C LYS A 104 -7.34 11.06 -1.52
N LEU A 105 -6.73 11.85 -0.64
CA LEU A 105 -6.68 13.31 -0.73
C LEU A 105 -5.69 13.86 -1.77
N LYS A 106 -4.96 12.98 -2.46
CA LYS A 106 -3.93 13.34 -3.43
C LYS A 106 -2.72 14.08 -2.84
N ASP A 107 -2.54 13.99 -1.53
CA ASP A 107 -1.36 14.49 -0.83
C ASP A 107 -0.29 13.39 -0.80
N TRP A 108 0.35 13.20 -1.96
CA TRP A 108 1.26 12.10 -2.22
C TRP A 108 2.49 12.12 -1.30
N ASP A 109 3.01 13.31 -1.00
CA ASP A 109 4.19 13.48 -0.16
C ASP A 109 3.91 13.04 1.28
N ARG A 110 2.74 13.39 1.84
CA ARG A 110 2.35 12.91 3.17
C ARG A 110 2.09 11.41 3.16
N ALA A 111 1.44 10.90 2.11
CA ALA A 111 1.16 9.48 1.97
C ALA A 111 2.45 8.64 2.00
N ILE A 112 3.45 9.03 1.19
CA ILE A 112 4.76 8.37 1.13
C ILE A 112 5.42 8.33 2.51
N ARG A 113 5.56 9.48 3.19
CA ARG A 113 6.22 9.54 4.50
C ARG A 113 5.57 8.63 5.55
N LEU A 114 4.25 8.50 5.49
CA LEU A 114 3.48 7.68 6.43
C LEU A 114 3.61 6.19 6.11
N TYR A 115 3.62 5.81 4.84
CA TYR A 115 3.89 4.44 4.43
C TYR A 115 5.33 3.99 4.74
N GLU A 116 6.34 4.82 4.46
CA GLU A 116 7.73 4.55 4.85
C GLU A 116 7.88 4.41 6.36
N ARG A 117 7.11 5.19 7.13
CA ARG A 117 7.09 5.08 8.58
C ARG A 117 6.44 3.77 9.03
N ALA A 118 5.31 3.39 8.43
CA ALA A 118 4.63 2.13 8.73
C ALA A 118 5.56 0.93 8.49
N GLU A 119 6.30 0.94 7.38
CA GLU A 119 7.28 -0.08 7.05
C GLU A 119 8.44 -0.14 8.04
N ARG A 120 9.00 1.01 8.44
CA ARG A 120 10.04 1.07 9.48
C ARG A 120 9.59 0.53 10.84
N ILE A 121 8.30 0.62 11.14
CA ILE A 121 7.69 0.09 12.36
C ILE A 121 7.43 -1.44 12.24
N GLY A 122 7.54 -2.02 11.05
CA GLY A 122 7.29 -3.42 10.78
C GLY A 122 5.84 -3.74 10.42
N SER A 123 5.04 -2.73 10.08
CA SER A 123 3.72 -2.93 9.47
C SER A 123 3.89 -2.97 7.96
N THR A 124 4.04 -4.18 7.43
CA THR A 124 4.14 -4.44 5.99
C THR A 124 3.00 -5.35 5.58
N SER A 125 2.18 -4.91 4.63
CA SER A 125 1.30 -5.81 3.85
C SER A 125 1.67 -5.70 2.38
N GLU A 126 1.33 -6.72 1.59
CA GLU A 126 1.53 -6.74 0.14
C GLU A 126 0.94 -5.47 -0.51
N THR A 127 -0.30 -5.13 -0.13
CA THR A 127 -0.99 -3.94 -0.64
C THR A 127 -0.32 -2.62 -0.21
N HIS A 128 0.31 -2.55 0.98
CA HIS A 128 1.10 -1.38 1.37
C HIS A 128 2.34 -1.21 0.49
N ALA A 129 3.03 -2.31 0.19
CA ALA A 129 4.21 -2.28 -0.67
C ALA A 129 3.86 -1.82 -2.09
N GLU A 130 2.76 -2.33 -2.65
CA GLU A 130 2.26 -1.92 -3.98
C GLU A 130 1.91 -0.42 -4.05
N LEU A 131 1.17 0.08 -3.06
CA LEU A 131 0.75 1.49 -3.02
C LEU A 131 1.94 2.43 -2.89
N LEU A 132 2.93 2.09 -2.05
CA LEU A 132 4.13 2.91 -1.89
C LEU A 132 4.97 2.92 -3.18
N SER A 133 5.15 1.77 -3.84
CA SER A 133 5.86 1.71 -5.12
C SER A 133 5.16 2.51 -6.22
N SER A 134 3.82 2.43 -6.29
CA SER A 134 3.01 3.22 -7.22
C SER A 134 3.10 4.73 -6.94
N LEU A 135 3.10 5.11 -5.66
CA LEU A 135 3.31 6.49 -5.23
C LEU A 135 4.66 7.02 -5.67
N TYR A 136 5.73 6.21 -5.56
CA TYR A 136 7.06 6.62 -6.04
C TYR A 136 7.12 6.85 -7.54
N LEU A 137 6.47 5.99 -8.36
CA LEU A 137 6.37 6.26 -9.80
C LEU A 137 5.65 7.59 -10.06
N ARG A 138 4.53 7.80 -9.37
CA ARG A 138 3.66 8.97 -9.57
C ARG A 138 4.31 10.29 -9.17
N THR A 139 5.19 10.27 -8.17
CA THR A 139 5.92 11.46 -7.73
C THR A 139 7.28 11.63 -8.42
N GLY A 140 7.61 10.75 -9.37
CA GLY A 140 8.87 10.80 -10.13
C GLY A 140 10.08 10.26 -9.37
N ALA A 141 9.88 9.59 -8.24
CA ALA A 141 10.91 8.90 -7.48
C ALA A 141 11.25 7.52 -8.11
N TYR A 142 11.60 7.52 -9.39
CA TYR A 142 11.74 6.31 -10.22
C TYR A 142 12.77 5.32 -9.68
N ALA A 143 13.89 5.78 -9.13
CA ALA A 143 14.91 4.90 -8.56
C ALA A 143 14.37 4.10 -7.35
N LEU A 144 13.62 4.75 -6.47
CA LEU A 144 12.99 4.09 -5.32
C LEU A 144 11.90 3.11 -5.76
N ALA A 145 11.11 3.48 -6.77
CA ALA A 145 10.13 2.57 -7.36
C ALA A 145 10.79 1.32 -7.95
N ALA A 146 11.87 1.51 -8.73
CA ALA A 146 12.60 0.42 -9.38
C ALA A 146 13.20 -0.57 -8.36
N GLU A 147 13.82 -0.07 -7.29
CA GLU A 147 14.38 -0.93 -6.23
C GLU A 147 13.30 -1.76 -5.52
N ARG A 148 12.15 -1.16 -5.23
CA ARG A 148 11.04 -1.89 -4.60
C ARG A 148 10.47 -2.97 -5.51
N TYR A 149 10.17 -2.63 -6.75
CA TYR A 149 9.63 -3.60 -7.70
C TYR A 149 10.62 -4.72 -8.02
N ALA A 150 11.92 -4.42 -8.10
CA ALA A 150 12.94 -5.46 -8.23
C ALA A 150 12.95 -6.39 -7.01
N THR A 151 12.77 -5.85 -5.80
CA THR A 151 12.68 -6.65 -4.58
C THR A 151 11.43 -7.53 -4.55
N GLU A 152 10.28 -7.01 -4.98
CA GLU A 152 9.03 -7.76 -5.17
C GLU A 152 9.27 -8.94 -6.13
N LEU A 153 9.84 -8.67 -7.30
CA LEU A 153 10.13 -9.69 -8.32
C LEU A 153 11.12 -10.78 -7.87
N ARG A 154 12.13 -10.45 -7.05
CA ARG A 154 13.06 -11.45 -6.50
C ARG A 154 12.37 -12.48 -5.61
N SER A 155 11.24 -12.11 -5.00
CA SER A 155 10.45 -13.03 -4.18
C SER A 155 9.52 -13.92 -5.00
N VAL A 156 9.31 -13.60 -6.29
CA VAL A 156 8.44 -14.37 -7.17
C VAL A 156 9.12 -15.67 -7.54
N GLN A 157 8.49 -16.78 -7.18
CA GLN A 157 8.94 -18.11 -7.59
C GLN A 157 8.52 -18.37 -9.04
N VAL A 158 9.50 -18.59 -9.93
CA VAL A 158 9.24 -19.07 -11.29
C VAL A 158 8.74 -20.50 -11.20
N ARG A 159 7.42 -20.70 -11.36
CA ARG A 159 6.84 -22.04 -11.46
C ARG A 159 6.71 -22.41 -12.92
N ALA A 160 7.29 -23.54 -13.30
CA ALA A 160 7.04 -24.13 -14.60
C ALA A 160 5.57 -24.58 -14.71
N PRO A 161 4.90 -24.35 -15.87
CA PRO A 161 3.59 -24.92 -16.12
C PRO A 161 3.56 -26.43 -15.90
N LEU A 162 2.43 -26.95 -15.43
CA LEU A 162 2.21 -28.39 -15.52
C LEU A 162 1.96 -28.78 -16.99
N PRO A 163 2.40 -29.98 -17.42
CA PRO A 163 2.12 -30.46 -18.77
C PRO A 163 0.61 -30.40 -19.07
N GLY A 164 0.23 -29.71 -20.15
CA GLY A 164 -1.17 -29.54 -20.57
C GLY A 164 -1.85 -28.23 -20.16
N GLU A 165 -1.28 -27.44 -19.24
CA GLU A 165 -1.78 -26.09 -18.92
C GLU A 165 -1.27 -25.01 -19.89
N ALA A 166 -0.20 -25.28 -20.64
CA ALA A 166 0.53 -24.29 -21.43
C ALA A 166 -0.08 -23.95 -22.80
N ASP A 167 -1.16 -24.61 -23.24
CA ASP A 167 -1.62 -24.56 -24.64
C ASP A 167 -2.85 -23.67 -24.89
N THR A 168 -3.38 -22.96 -23.90
CA THR A 168 -4.53 -22.06 -24.10
C THR A 168 -4.18 -20.62 -23.72
N GLN A 169 -4.45 -19.65 -24.61
CA GLN A 169 -4.22 -18.21 -24.39
C GLN A 169 -4.81 -17.71 -23.06
N GLU A 170 -5.96 -18.26 -22.65
CA GLU A 170 -6.63 -17.98 -21.38
C GLU A 170 -5.77 -18.38 -20.16
N ALA A 171 -5.00 -19.48 -20.23
CA ALA A 171 -4.07 -19.88 -19.18
C ALA A 171 -2.89 -18.90 -19.03
N TRP A 172 -2.40 -18.32 -20.14
CA TRP A 172 -1.32 -17.33 -20.12
C TRP A 172 -1.72 -16.01 -19.46
N GLU A 173 -2.99 -15.63 -19.60
CA GLU A 173 -3.57 -14.43 -18.98
C GLU A 173 -3.95 -14.64 -17.52
N THR A 174 -4.22 -15.89 -17.10
CA THR A 174 -4.54 -16.23 -15.70
C THR A 174 -3.30 -16.54 -14.84
N TRP A 175 -2.13 -16.77 -15.44
CA TRP A 175 -0.91 -16.96 -14.67
C TRP A 175 -0.38 -15.64 -14.12
N HIS A 176 -0.08 -15.62 -12.82
CA HIS A 176 0.44 -14.44 -12.16
C HIS A 176 1.76 -13.95 -12.75
N LEU A 177 2.69 -14.84 -13.14
CA LEU A 177 4.01 -14.42 -13.60
C LEU A 177 3.99 -13.68 -14.96
N PRO A 178 3.38 -14.21 -16.05
CA PRO A 178 3.30 -13.48 -17.33
C PRO A 178 2.62 -12.12 -17.22
N ALA A 179 1.49 -12.04 -16.50
CA ALA A 179 0.78 -10.78 -16.27
C ALA A 179 1.65 -9.79 -15.48
N THR A 180 2.35 -10.28 -14.45
CA THR A 180 3.25 -9.46 -13.62
C THR A 180 4.43 -8.93 -14.42
N LEU A 181 5.08 -9.77 -15.23
CA LEU A 181 6.19 -9.35 -16.08
C LEU A 181 5.74 -8.32 -17.13
N ARG A 182 4.59 -8.53 -17.78
CA ARG A 182 4.04 -7.55 -18.73
C ARG A 182 3.71 -6.21 -18.06
N ARG A 183 3.13 -6.24 -16.85
CA ARG A 183 2.91 -5.02 -16.04
C ARG A 183 4.22 -4.27 -15.82
N PHE A 184 5.28 -4.98 -15.41
CA PHE A 184 6.56 -4.34 -15.11
C PHE A 184 7.32 -3.84 -16.33
N VAL A 185 7.21 -4.51 -17.48
CA VAL A 185 7.70 -3.97 -18.76
C VAL A 185 7.02 -2.63 -19.04
N GLY A 186 5.69 -2.55 -18.91
CA GLY A 186 4.95 -1.30 -19.08
C GLY A 186 5.43 -0.18 -18.15
N VAL A 187 5.63 -0.51 -16.86
CA VAL A 187 6.16 0.43 -15.86
C VAL A 187 7.55 0.95 -16.23
N ILE A 188 8.45 0.09 -16.72
CA ILE A 188 9.79 0.49 -17.15
C ILE A 188 9.69 1.46 -18.34
N LEU A 189 8.87 1.14 -19.34
CA LEU A 189 8.72 1.96 -20.54
C LEU A 189 8.12 3.33 -20.21
N GLU A 190 7.07 3.39 -19.39
CA GLU A 190 6.45 4.64 -18.95
C GLU A 190 7.46 5.51 -18.17
N ALA A 191 8.21 4.91 -17.26
CA ALA A 191 9.21 5.64 -16.47
C ALA A 191 10.40 6.13 -17.28
N ARG A 192 10.80 5.43 -18.35
CA ARG A 192 11.84 5.91 -19.29
C ARG A 192 11.39 7.12 -20.10
N GLU A 193 10.11 7.21 -20.44
CA GLU A 193 9.56 8.38 -21.12
C GLU A 193 9.46 9.59 -20.19
N ALA A 194 9.14 9.36 -18.92
CA ALA A 194 8.86 10.43 -17.95
C ALA A 194 10.07 10.86 -17.10
N GLY A 195 11.12 10.02 -17.02
CA GLY A 195 12.22 10.18 -16.07
C GLY A 195 13.59 9.77 -16.61
N PRO A 196 14.61 9.71 -15.74
CA PRO A 196 15.95 9.30 -16.14
C PRO A 196 15.90 7.82 -16.55
N ALA A 197 16.26 7.52 -17.80
CA ALA A 197 16.24 6.15 -18.34
C ALA A 197 16.98 5.14 -17.44
N ASP A 198 18.03 5.60 -16.76
CA ASP A 198 18.89 4.78 -15.91
C ASP A 198 18.26 4.42 -14.55
N ALA A 199 17.25 5.17 -14.10
CA ALA A 199 16.62 4.95 -12.80
C ALA A 199 15.92 3.59 -12.72
N MET A 200 15.47 3.04 -13.85
CA MET A 200 14.72 1.78 -13.92
C MET A 200 15.60 0.55 -14.16
N ARG A 201 16.92 0.71 -14.34
CA ARG A 201 17.84 -0.41 -14.60
C ARG A 201 17.76 -1.57 -13.61
N PRO A 202 17.59 -1.34 -12.28
CA PRO A 202 17.46 -2.45 -11.34
C PRO A 202 16.24 -3.34 -11.61
N LEU A 203 15.09 -2.72 -11.91
CA LEU A 203 13.86 -3.43 -12.23
C LEU A 203 13.97 -4.16 -13.57
N GLU A 204 14.50 -3.48 -14.58
CA GLU A 204 14.70 -4.07 -15.91
C GLU A 204 15.61 -5.30 -15.86
N THR A 205 16.69 -5.24 -15.09
CA THR A 205 17.61 -6.38 -14.90
C THR A 205 16.86 -7.59 -14.36
N GLU A 206 15.99 -7.38 -13.37
CA GLU A 206 15.22 -8.44 -12.74
C GLU A 206 14.14 -9.02 -13.68
N VAL A 207 13.44 -8.15 -14.42
CA VAL A 207 12.46 -8.56 -15.44
C VAL A 207 13.13 -9.41 -16.53
N ARG A 208 14.29 -9.00 -17.04
CA ARG A 208 15.05 -9.75 -18.05
C ARG A 208 15.47 -11.13 -17.53
N ARG A 209 16.03 -11.20 -16.32
CA ARG A 209 16.39 -12.48 -15.66
C ARG A 209 15.19 -13.44 -15.62
N LEU A 210 14.03 -12.94 -15.17
CA LEU A 210 12.81 -13.76 -15.06
C LEU A 210 12.26 -14.18 -16.43
N LEU A 211 12.34 -13.32 -17.45
CA LEU A 211 11.94 -13.66 -18.82
C LEU A 211 12.82 -14.79 -19.39
N GLU A 212 14.12 -14.73 -19.17
CA GLU A 212 15.07 -15.77 -19.58
C GLU A 212 14.83 -17.10 -18.86
N GLU A 213 14.61 -17.08 -17.55
CA GLU A 213 14.29 -18.27 -16.76
C GLU A 213 12.94 -18.89 -17.14
N TYR A 214 11.96 -18.06 -17.51
CA TYR A 214 10.64 -18.51 -17.92
C TYR A 214 10.62 -19.14 -19.32
N ALA A 215 11.60 -18.83 -20.19
CA ALA A 215 11.62 -19.18 -21.61
C ALA A 215 12.01 -20.66 -21.88
N SER A 216 11.27 -21.62 -21.33
CA SER A 216 11.58 -23.06 -21.41
C SER A 216 10.93 -23.80 -22.58
N THR A 217 9.86 -23.27 -23.17
CA THR A 217 9.17 -23.84 -24.35
C THR A 217 9.23 -22.89 -25.56
N PRO A 218 8.99 -23.35 -26.80
CA PRO A 218 8.97 -22.47 -27.97
C PRO A 218 7.96 -21.32 -27.85
N ALA A 219 6.78 -21.56 -27.27
CA ALA A 219 5.78 -20.52 -27.04
C ALA A 219 6.25 -19.48 -26.01
N GLN A 220 6.85 -19.94 -24.90
CA GLN A 220 7.41 -19.04 -23.88
C GLN A 220 8.56 -18.22 -24.45
N ASN A 221 9.42 -18.82 -25.27
CA ASN A 221 10.50 -18.12 -25.97
C ASN A 221 9.98 -17.04 -26.92
N ALA A 222 8.94 -17.34 -27.69
CA ALA A 222 8.33 -16.36 -28.59
C ALA A 222 7.74 -15.16 -27.83
N TRP A 223 7.01 -15.42 -26.74
CA TRP A 223 6.43 -14.40 -25.89
C TRP A 223 7.48 -13.58 -25.12
N ALA A 224 8.44 -14.24 -24.48
CA ALA A 224 9.52 -13.56 -23.76
C ALA A 224 10.36 -12.71 -24.72
N GLY A 225 10.65 -13.23 -25.92
CA GLY A 225 11.34 -12.50 -26.97
C GLY A 225 10.57 -11.30 -27.53
N GLU A 226 9.25 -11.25 -27.42
CA GLU A 226 8.46 -10.03 -27.70
C GLU A 226 8.72 -8.96 -26.64
N LEU A 227 8.58 -9.30 -25.36
CA LEU A 227 8.80 -8.35 -24.26
C LEU A 227 10.25 -7.84 -24.18
N LEU A 228 11.23 -8.71 -24.44
CA LEU A 228 12.63 -8.29 -24.52
C LEU A 228 12.86 -7.29 -25.66
N ARG A 229 12.24 -7.52 -26.83
CA ARG A 229 12.30 -6.56 -27.95
C ARG A 229 11.63 -5.24 -27.60
N GLU A 230 10.53 -5.24 -26.86
CA GLU A 230 9.92 -4.00 -26.36
C GLU A 230 10.87 -3.24 -25.43
N LEU A 231 11.54 -3.93 -24.49
CA LEU A 231 12.52 -3.32 -23.60
C LEU A 231 13.76 -2.77 -24.34
N ASP A 232 14.15 -3.40 -25.45
CA ASP A 232 15.27 -2.96 -26.29
C ASP A 232 14.90 -1.83 -27.25
N GLN A 233 13.61 -1.68 -27.58
CA GLN A 233 13.09 -0.60 -28.41
C GLN A 233 12.77 0.64 -27.56
N ARG A 234 13.78 1.46 -27.28
CA ARG A 234 13.77 2.92 -26.97
C ARG A 234 15.01 3.26 -26.14
#